data_AF-A0A2A5DBP3-F1
#
_entry.id   AF-A0A2A5DBP3-F1
#
_cell.length_a   1.000
_cell.length_b   1.000
_cell.length_c   1.000
_cell.angle_alpha   90.00
_cell.angle_beta   90.00
_cell.angle_gamma   90.00
#
_symmetry.space_group_name_H-M   'P 1'
#
loop_
_entity.id
_entity.type
_entity.pdbx_description
1 polymer ?
#
loop_
_entity_poly.entity_id
_entity_poly.type
_entity_poly.pdbx_seq_one_letter_code
_entity_poly.pdbx_strand_id
1 'polypeptide(L)'
;MALPLLLLLTLAPQTAGPAAQSPTVPFADVPLIEVVKETWKPWMDHLQPTSGESAFAKIAWHPTFAEGILAANQAHRPLLLWVMNGHPLGCT
;
A
#
# COMPACT_ATOMS: atom_id res chain seq x y z
N MET A 1 -11.84 -43.27 -10.87
CA MET A 1 -11.36 -43.16 -9.47
C MET A 1 -10.18 -42.21 -9.48
N ALA A 2 -10.41 -40.91 -9.27
CA ALA A 2 -9.37 -39.87 -9.34
C ALA A 2 -8.82 -39.63 -7.93
N LEU A 3 -7.53 -39.85 -7.75
CA LEU A 3 -6.79 -39.60 -6.51
C LEU A 3 -6.48 -38.09 -6.42
N PRO A 4 -6.81 -37.38 -5.33
CA PRO A 4 -6.42 -35.98 -5.21
C PRO A 4 -4.96 -35.91 -4.76
N LEU A 5 -4.13 -35.27 -5.58
CA LEU A 5 -2.75 -34.94 -5.26
C LEU A 5 -2.74 -33.88 -4.16
N LEU A 6 -2.47 -34.27 -2.93
CA LEU A 6 -2.38 -33.38 -1.78
C LEU A 6 -1.03 -32.64 -1.83
N LEU A 7 -1.04 -31.36 -2.21
CA LEU A 7 0.14 -30.49 -2.17
C LEU A 7 0.41 -30.09 -0.71
N LEU A 8 1.33 -30.79 -0.04
CA LEU A 8 1.86 -30.39 1.26
C LEU A 8 2.89 -29.27 1.04
N LEU A 9 2.46 -28.02 1.21
CA LEU A 9 3.35 -26.88 1.37
C LEU A 9 4.08 -27.02 2.71
N THR A 10 5.32 -27.50 2.67
CA THR A 10 6.23 -27.41 3.81
C THR A 10 6.62 -25.94 3.96
N LEU A 11 6.09 -25.26 4.99
CA LEU A 11 6.68 -24.00 5.44
C LEU A 11 8.06 -24.33 6.02
N ALA A 12 9.11 -24.14 5.22
CA ALA A 12 10.44 -24.02 5.78
C ALA A 12 10.45 -22.77 6.67
N PRO A 13 11.02 -22.83 7.89
CA PRO A 13 11.21 -21.64 8.70
C PRO A 13 12.09 -20.66 7.92
N GLN A 14 11.54 -19.48 7.63
CA GLN A 14 12.32 -18.37 7.08
C GLN A 14 13.41 -18.05 8.09
N THR A 15 14.65 -18.42 7.79
CA THR A 15 15.79 -17.88 8.52
C THR A 15 15.79 -16.39 8.25
N ALA A 16 15.65 -15.58 9.30
CA ALA A 16 15.76 -14.13 9.18
C ALA A 16 17.13 -13.84 8.56
N GLY A 17 17.13 -13.44 7.29
CA GLY A 17 18.34 -12.93 6.65
C GLY A 17 18.87 -11.73 7.45
N PRO A 18 20.17 -11.44 7.39
CA PRO A 18 20.71 -10.27 8.07
C PRO A 18 19.88 -9.05 7.66
N ALA A 19 19.37 -8.32 8.66
CA ALA A 19 18.63 -7.09 8.43
C ALA A 19 19.46 -6.23 7.47
N ALA A 20 18.93 -5.97 6.28
CA ALA A 20 19.58 -5.09 5.33
C ALA A 20 19.75 -3.75 6.02
N GLN A 21 20.98 -3.45 6.44
CA GLN A 21 21.29 -2.17 7.06
C GLN A 21 21.09 -1.12 5.98
N SER A 22 20.03 -0.33 6.11
CA SER A 22 19.86 0.85 5.27
C SER A 22 21.10 1.74 5.46
N PRO A 23 21.72 2.23 4.39
CA PRO A 23 22.89 3.08 4.52
C PRO A 23 22.52 4.32 5.34
N THR A 24 23.16 4.48 6.51
CA THR A 24 23.07 5.68 7.34
C THR A 24 23.87 6.79 6.68
N VAL A 25 23.25 7.50 5.73
CA VAL A 25 23.78 8.76 5.23
C VAL A 25 23.36 9.86 6.20
N PRO A 26 24.29 10.61 6.82
CA PRO A 26 23.94 11.76 7.64
C PRO A 26 23.25 12.82 6.77
N PHE A 27 22.00 13.16 7.09
CA PHE A 27 21.22 14.19 6.38
C PHE A 27 21.86 15.60 6.42
N ALA A 28 22.88 15.80 7.26
CA ALA A 28 23.44 17.12 7.58
C ALA A 28 24.31 17.74 6.47
N ASP A 29 24.86 16.94 5.55
CA ASP A 29 25.85 17.42 4.57
C ASP A 29 25.30 17.58 3.14
N VAL A 30 23.98 17.46 2.95
CA VAL A 30 23.34 17.71 1.65
C VAL A 30 22.99 19.20 1.55
N PRO A 31 23.56 19.97 0.61
CA PRO A 31 23.20 21.37 0.43
C PRO A 31 21.75 21.47 -0.07
N LEU A 32 20.84 21.67 0.87
CA LEU A 32 19.39 21.50 0.71
C LEU A 32 18.67 22.62 -0.06
N ILE A 33 19.30 23.77 -0.34
CA ILE A 33 18.53 25.00 -0.57
C ILE A 33 18.59 25.52 -2.02
N GLU A 34 19.65 25.25 -2.77
CA GLU A 34 19.81 25.81 -4.13
C GLU A 34 19.34 24.85 -5.23
N VAL A 35 19.57 23.54 -5.06
CA VAL A 35 19.10 22.50 -5.99
C VAL A 35 17.56 22.45 -6.05
N VAL A 36 16.89 22.68 -4.90
CA VAL A 36 15.43 22.53 -4.78
C VAL A 36 14.67 23.50 -5.68
N LYS A 37 15.14 24.75 -5.90
CA LYS A 37 14.39 25.70 -6.72
C LYS A 37 14.34 25.29 -8.20
N GLU A 38 15.46 24.84 -8.74
CA GLU A 38 15.57 24.46 -10.15
C GLU A 38 15.04 23.06 -10.44
N THR A 39 15.07 22.14 -9.46
CA THR A 39 14.63 20.75 -9.65
C THR A 39 13.27 20.42 -9.04
N TRP A 40 12.64 21.33 -8.29
CA TRP A 40 11.38 21.07 -7.58
C TRP A 40 10.28 20.56 -8.49
N LYS A 41 10.03 21.26 -9.61
CA LYS A 41 8.88 20.95 -10.46
C LYS A 41 8.98 19.56 -11.12
N PRO A 42 10.10 19.17 -11.74
CA PRO A 42 10.26 17.81 -12.27
C PRO A 42 10.06 16.72 -11.22
N TRP A 43 10.57 16.93 -10.00
CA TRP A 43 10.38 15.97 -8.91
C TRP A 43 8.94 15.91 -8.44
N MET A 44 8.24 17.03 -8.34
CA MET A 44 6.81 17.01 -8.03
C MET A 44 5.98 16.33 -9.09
N ASP A 45 6.24 16.60 -10.36
CA ASP A 45 5.54 15.93 -11.45
C ASP A 45 5.80 14.40 -11.41
N HIS A 46 7.00 13.97 -11.02
CA HIS A 46 7.36 12.55 -10.88
C HIS A 46 6.74 11.87 -9.65
N LEU A 47 6.66 12.57 -8.52
CA LEU A 47 6.14 12.04 -7.26
C LEU A 47 4.61 12.03 -7.20
N GLN A 48 3.93 12.73 -8.11
CA GLN A 48 2.48 12.66 -8.18
C GLN A 48 2.04 11.25 -8.61
N PRO A 49 1.08 10.64 -7.88
CA PRO A 49 0.58 9.34 -8.26
C PRO A 49 -0.08 9.41 -9.63
N THR A 50 0.18 8.42 -10.45
CA THR A 50 -0.46 8.28 -11.75
C THR A 50 -1.98 8.09 -11.58
N SER A 51 -2.72 8.27 -12.68
CA SER A 51 -4.16 8.07 -12.69
C SER A 51 -4.57 6.62 -12.35
N GLY A 52 -3.71 5.64 -12.64
CA GLY A 52 -3.90 4.24 -12.28
C GLY A 52 -3.67 3.99 -10.79
N GLU A 53 -2.61 4.57 -10.23
CA GLU A 53 -2.31 4.46 -8.78
C GLU A 53 -3.35 5.16 -7.91
N SER A 54 -4.04 6.18 -8.44
CA SER A 54 -5.14 6.87 -7.75
C SER A 54 -6.54 6.39 -8.16
N ALA A 55 -6.67 5.27 -8.90
CA ALA A 55 -7.97 4.78 -9.37
C ALA A 55 -8.93 4.43 -8.22
N PHE A 56 -8.39 3.97 -7.08
CA PHE A 56 -9.18 3.65 -5.89
C PHE A 56 -9.97 4.87 -5.38
N ALA A 57 -9.45 6.09 -5.54
CA ALA A 57 -10.09 7.31 -5.04
C ALA A 57 -11.38 7.68 -5.83
N LYS A 58 -11.58 7.11 -7.02
CA LYS A 58 -12.76 7.36 -7.86
C LYS A 58 -13.96 6.49 -7.51
N ILE A 59 -13.75 5.44 -6.72
CA ILE A 59 -14.82 4.53 -6.31
C ILE A 59 -15.66 5.25 -5.25
N ALA A 60 -16.99 5.21 -5.40
CA ALA A 60 -17.92 5.75 -4.42
C ALA A 60 -18.00 4.83 -3.19
N TRP A 61 -16.95 4.83 -2.37
CA TRP A 61 -16.88 4.03 -1.15
C TRP A 61 -17.97 4.45 -0.16
N HIS A 62 -18.54 3.46 0.52
CA HIS A 62 -19.31 3.75 1.72
C HIS A 62 -18.37 4.18 2.85
N PRO A 63 -18.68 5.26 3.57
CA PRO A 63 -17.84 5.80 4.64
C PRO A 63 -17.77 4.88 5.86
N THR A 64 -18.77 4.02 6.05
CA THR A 64 -18.84 3.08 7.17
C THR A 64 -19.04 1.64 6.70
N PHE A 65 -18.51 0.69 7.48
CA PHE A 65 -18.69 -0.73 7.20
C PHE A 65 -20.16 -1.16 7.25
N ALA A 66 -20.93 -0.61 8.19
CA ALA A 66 -22.36 -0.92 8.35
C ALA A 66 -23.19 -0.52 7.12
N GLU A 67 -22.94 0.67 6.56
CA GLU A 67 -23.59 1.09 5.31
C GLU A 67 -23.25 0.17 4.14
N GLY A 68 -21.98 -0.26 4.04
CA GLY A 68 -21.55 -1.23 3.04
C GLY A 68 -22.31 -2.56 3.14
N ILE A 69 -22.51 -3.08 4.36
CA ILE A 69 -23.29 -4.30 4.59
C ILE A 69 -24.74 -4.14 4.12
N LEU A 70 -25.39 -3.03 4.49
CA LEU A 70 -26.77 -2.75 4.08
C LEU A 70 -26.90 -2.67 2.55
N ALA A 71 -26.00 -1.93 1.89
CA ALA A 71 -26.00 -1.76 0.44
C ALA A 71 -25.72 -3.07 -0.31
N ALA A 72 -24.74 -3.87 0.16
CA ALA A 72 -24.41 -5.17 -0.44
C ALA A 72 -25.58 -6.16 -0.32
N ASN A 73 -26.23 -6.20 0.84
CA ASN A 73 -27.40 -7.05 1.08
C ASN A 73 -28.59 -6.65 0.18
N GLN A 74 -28.89 -5.35 0.08
CA GLN A 74 -29.95 -4.85 -0.81
C GLN A 74 -29.66 -5.19 -2.28
N ALA A 75 -28.41 -5.05 -2.71
CA ALA A 75 -27.98 -5.35 -4.07
C ALA A 75 -27.83 -6.86 -4.37
N HIS A 76 -27.90 -7.72 -3.35
CA HIS A 76 -27.59 -9.15 -3.46
C HIS A 76 -26.20 -9.41 -4.07
N ARG A 77 -25.20 -8.63 -3.66
CA ARG A 77 -23.81 -8.74 -4.15
C ARG A 77 -22.83 -8.96 -2.99
N PRO A 78 -21.68 -9.61 -3.23
CA PRO A 78 -20.64 -9.72 -2.21
C PRO A 78 -20.09 -8.34 -1.82
N LEU A 79 -19.73 -8.19 -0.54
CA LEU A 79 -19.10 -6.98 -0.01
C LEU A 79 -17.57 -7.05 -0.20
N LEU A 80 -16.99 -6.01 -0.79
CA LEU A 80 -15.55 -5.75 -0.73
C LEU A 80 -15.26 -4.83 0.45
N LEU A 81 -14.52 -5.31 1.43
CA LEU A 81 -13.99 -4.50 2.52
C LEU A 81 -12.56 -4.06 2.19
N TRP A 82 -12.34 -2.76 2.08
CA TRP A 82 -11.01 -2.17 1.92
C TRP A 82 -10.60 -1.50 3.23
N VAL A 83 -9.53 -2.00 3.83
CA VAL A 83 -8.92 -1.43 5.05
C VAL A 83 -7.45 -1.17 4.76
N MET A 84 -6.97 0.01 5.13
CA MET A 84 -5.54 0.31 5.06
C MET A 84 -4.88 -0.22 6.34
N ASN A 85 -3.86 -1.08 6.21
CA ASN A 85 -3.06 -1.59 7.32
C ASN A 85 -2.08 -0.52 7.86
N GLY A 86 -2.59 0.64 8.29
CA GLY A 86 -1.74 1.70 8.80
C GLY A 86 -2.51 2.71 9.63
N HIS A 87 -1.88 3.16 10.72
CA HIS A 87 -2.23 4.44 11.32
C HIS A 87 -2.21 5.48 10.18
N PRO A 88 -3.25 6.30 9.97
CA PRO A 88 -3.35 7.20 8.81
C PRO A 88 -2.21 8.22 8.68
N LEU A 89 -1.34 8.30 9.68
CA LEU A 89 -0.14 9.14 9.72
C LEU A 89 1.19 8.36 9.77
N GLY A 90 1.17 7.03 9.63
CA GLY A 90 2.39 6.21 9.72
C GLY A 90 3.11 6.29 11.07
N CYS A 91 2.42 6.71 12.13
CA CYS A 91 2.99 6.77 13.48
C CYS A 91 2.92 5.38 14.12
N THR A 92 3.99 4.60 13.97
CA THR A 92 4.33 3.48 14.88
C THR A 92 5.78 3.60 15.28
#